data_AF-A0A2J6QGR7-F1
#
_entry.id   AF-A0A2J6QGR7-F1
#
_cell.length_a   1.000
_cell.length_b   1.000
_cell.length_c   1.000
_cell.angle_alpha   90.00
_cell.angle_beta   90.00
_cell.angle_gamma   90.00
#
_symmetry.space_group_name_H-M   'P 1'
#
loop_
_entity.id
_entity.type
_entity.pdbx_description
1 polymer ?
#
loop_
_entity_poly.entity_id
_entity_poly.type
_entity_poly.pdbx_seq_one_letter_code
_entity_poly.pdbx_strand_id
1 'polypeptide(L)'
;MLLLITFALTFALIVGAFPKPQQAQAGGTPKCRFSRTFSQAQILKDPSSFISDVLYWEGNFHQNNVSYNSGNGMSYDGTLLDETTGLATAKHPFSAASKEALQIMLYAHAIAGSPQAARFLSPNNPGAAPAIAINIMTLKLQTYLQFNKTYPGFGGFLPWYTGDSQNIVPTWDWVNRVPALDNGELIWAVYSAIQAMSSNKNYQTLAQGWQAWLDYTKLTAAKVSSMQEMGQFVPLQILQNQSFPVNDPRQSYKCEGSGTLNDPYEGELFTWWLYFFGGLSQKDKNLLWEVKRPQLVSVEDNMGGVGPITVQKGYWFSAHEQ
;
A
#
# COMPACT_ATOMS: atom_id res chain seq x y z
N MET A 1 -67.93 -8.68 36.78
CA MET A 1 -67.69 -7.26 36.47
C MET A 1 -66.17 -7.07 36.45
N LEU A 2 -65.66 -6.51 35.36
CA LEU A 2 -64.30 -6.64 34.82
C LEU A 2 -63.13 -6.44 35.82
N LEU A 3 -62.16 -7.35 35.77
CA LEU A 3 -60.78 -7.18 36.25
C LEU A 3 -59.91 -6.72 35.06
N LEU A 4 -59.26 -5.57 35.18
CA LEU A 4 -58.23 -5.10 34.25
C LEU A 4 -56.88 -5.74 34.60
N ILE A 5 -56.30 -6.48 33.66
CA ILE A 5 -54.92 -6.99 33.74
C ILE A 5 -54.06 -6.15 32.78
N THR A 6 -53.16 -5.34 33.35
CA THR A 6 -52.08 -4.67 32.62
C THR A 6 -50.89 -5.61 32.51
N PHE A 7 -50.52 -6.00 31.29
CA PHE A 7 -49.24 -6.65 31.00
C PHE A 7 -48.20 -5.59 30.61
N ALA A 8 -47.16 -5.42 31.43
CA ALA A 8 -45.95 -4.71 31.07
C ALA A 8 -44.98 -5.71 30.43
N LEU A 9 -44.64 -5.51 29.16
CA LEU A 9 -43.58 -6.25 28.47
C LEU A 9 -42.24 -5.54 28.72
N THR A 10 -41.37 -6.15 29.51
CA THR A 10 -39.95 -5.80 29.60
C THR A 10 -39.18 -6.55 28.51
N PHE A 11 -38.73 -5.82 27.50
CA PHE A 11 -37.76 -6.32 26.52
C PHE A 11 -36.37 -6.34 27.16
N ALA A 12 -35.85 -7.52 27.46
CA ALA A 12 -34.44 -7.70 27.82
C ALA A 12 -33.59 -7.64 26.53
N LEU A 13 -32.87 -6.55 26.34
CA LEU A 13 -31.82 -6.44 25.33
C LEU A 13 -30.67 -7.37 25.74
N ILE A 14 -30.57 -8.53 25.10
CA ILE A 14 -29.36 -9.36 25.14
C ILE A 14 -28.31 -8.61 24.31
N VAL A 15 -27.50 -7.81 24.99
CA VAL A 15 -26.26 -7.28 24.41
C VAL A 15 -25.33 -8.48 24.24
N GLY A 16 -25.22 -8.97 23.01
CA GLY A 16 -24.19 -9.93 22.65
C GLY A 16 -22.83 -9.34 23.03
N ALA A 17 -22.18 -9.93 24.03
CA ALA A 17 -20.81 -9.62 24.36
C ALA A 17 -19.96 -9.98 23.13
N PHE A 18 -19.50 -8.97 22.40
CA PHE A 18 -18.42 -9.17 21.43
C PHE A 18 -17.27 -9.84 22.17
N PRO A 19 -16.73 -10.97 21.67
CA PRO A 19 -15.53 -11.55 22.25
C PRO A 19 -14.47 -10.45 22.27
N LYS A 20 -13.97 -10.13 23.47
CA LYS A 20 -12.80 -9.25 23.60
C LYS A 20 -11.74 -9.82 22.64
N PRO A 21 -11.08 -8.99 21.81
CA PRO A 21 -9.95 -9.47 21.03
C PRO A 21 -9.00 -10.16 22.01
N GLN A 22 -8.77 -11.45 21.79
CA GLN A 22 -7.78 -12.20 22.55
C GLN A 22 -6.51 -11.38 22.45
N GLN A 23 -6.10 -10.78 23.56
CA GLN A 23 -4.77 -10.20 23.67
C GLN A 23 -3.83 -11.33 23.31
N ALA A 24 -3.15 -11.21 22.17
CA ALA A 24 -2.06 -12.10 21.83
C ALA A 24 -1.13 -12.07 23.04
N GLN A 25 -1.07 -13.19 23.77
CA GLN A 25 -0.03 -13.35 24.78
C GLN A 25 1.29 -13.06 24.09
N ALA A 26 2.18 -12.32 24.74
CA ALA A 26 3.53 -12.09 24.24
C ALA A 26 4.21 -13.46 24.07
N GLY A 27 4.06 -14.05 22.89
CA GLY A 27 4.69 -15.31 22.56
C GLY A 27 6.19 -15.08 22.66
N GLY A 28 6.90 -15.97 23.35
CA GLY A 28 8.36 -15.89 23.45
C GLY A 28 9.01 -15.78 22.07
N THR A 29 10.27 -15.36 22.03
CA THR A 29 11.06 -15.29 20.80
C THR A 29 11.14 -16.68 20.15
N PRO A 30 10.54 -16.90 18.96
CA PRO A 30 10.68 -18.15 18.23
C PRO A 30 12.12 -18.32 17.74
N LYS A 31 12.54 -19.56 17.53
CA LYS A 31 13.89 -19.84 16.98
C LYS A 31 13.99 -19.38 15.52
N CYS A 32 15.15 -18.88 15.10
CA CYS A 32 15.42 -18.74 13.68
C CYS A 32 15.39 -20.15 13.04
N ARG A 33 14.88 -20.26 11.81
CA ARG A 33 14.51 -21.54 11.16
C ARG A 33 13.37 -22.31 11.86
N PHE A 34 12.41 -21.60 12.46
CA PHE A 34 11.22 -22.21 13.09
C PHE A 34 10.39 -23.08 12.13
N SER A 35 10.41 -22.85 10.81
CA SER A 35 9.52 -23.56 9.88
C SER A 35 9.59 -25.09 9.96
N ARG A 36 10.75 -25.65 10.30
CA ARG A 36 10.96 -27.11 10.47
C ARG A 36 10.38 -27.67 11.77
N THR A 37 9.97 -26.83 12.71
CA THR A 37 9.32 -27.27 13.96
C THR A 37 7.83 -27.52 13.79
N PHE A 38 7.27 -27.18 12.63
CA PHE A 38 5.87 -27.41 12.28
C PHE A 38 5.78 -28.44 11.16
N SER A 39 4.87 -29.41 11.30
CA SER A 39 4.44 -30.25 10.19
C SER A 39 3.33 -29.56 9.40
N GLN A 40 3.16 -29.95 8.13
CA GLN A 40 2.05 -29.45 7.31
C GLN A 40 0.69 -29.69 7.97
N ALA A 41 0.48 -30.87 8.58
CA ALA A 41 -0.78 -31.19 9.26
C ALA A 41 -1.02 -30.29 10.49
N GLN A 42 0.03 -29.88 11.20
CA GLN A 42 -0.10 -28.91 12.30
C GLN A 42 -0.52 -27.53 11.78
N ILE A 43 0.10 -27.06 10.70
CA ILE A 43 -0.24 -25.78 10.07
C ILE A 43 -1.69 -25.77 9.57
N LEU A 44 -2.13 -26.84 8.90
CA LEU A 44 -3.50 -26.96 8.39
C LEU A 44 -4.54 -27.12 9.50
N LYS A 45 -4.15 -27.66 10.67
CA LYS A 45 -5.04 -27.80 11.83
C LYS A 45 -5.22 -26.47 12.58
N ASP A 46 -4.14 -25.74 12.80
CA ASP A 46 -4.15 -24.40 13.38
C ASP A 46 -2.94 -23.59 12.87
N PRO A 47 -3.16 -22.64 11.94
CA PRO A 47 -2.07 -21.85 11.37
C PRO A 47 -1.59 -20.74 12.30
N SER A 48 -2.28 -20.46 13.42
CA SER A 48 -2.08 -19.25 14.22
C SER A 48 -0.67 -19.16 14.80
N SER A 49 -0.14 -20.25 15.35
CA SER A 49 1.22 -20.29 15.89
C SER A 49 2.28 -20.14 14.80
N PHE A 50 2.07 -20.78 13.65
CA PHE A 50 2.97 -20.64 12.51
C PHE A 50 3.00 -19.20 11.99
N ILE A 51 1.84 -18.57 11.81
CA ILE A 51 1.73 -17.16 11.39
C ILE A 51 2.38 -16.22 12.41
N SER A 52 2.18 -16.46 13.71
CA SER A 52 2.82 -15.66 14.77
C SER A 52 4.36 -15.71 14.71
N ASP A 53 4.93 -16.86 14.36
CA ASP A 53 6.38 -17.04 14.22
C ASP A 53 6.90 -16.42 12.92
N VAL A 54 6.13 -16.52 11.83
CA VAL A 54 6.39 -15.77 10.57
C VAL A 54 6.44 -14.28 10.88
N LEU A 55 5.38 -13.71 11.46
CA LEU A 55 5.28 -12.28 11.74
C LEU A 55 6.41 -11.77 12.64
N TYR A 56 6.85 -12.57 13.62
CA TYR A 56 7.99 -12.21 14.46
C TYR A 56 9.27 -12.05 13.64
N TRP A 57 9.60 -13.04 12.80
CA TRP A 57 10.83 -13.02 12.02
C TRP A 57 10.78 -12.03 10.86
N GLU A 58 9.64 -11.91 10.19
CA GLU A 58 9.42 -10.86 9.18
C GLU A 58 9.53 -9.46 9.78
N GLY A 59 9.10 -9.27 11.03
CA GLY A 59 9.28 -8.02 11.77
C GLY A 59 10.75 -7.58 11.90
N ASN A 60 11.70 -8.53 11.86
CA ASN A 60 13.13 -8.20 11.87
C ASN A 60 13.61 -7.62 10.54
N PHE A 61 12.82 -7.66 9.46
CA PHE A 61 13.12 -6.89 8.25
C PHE A 61 12.93 -5.38 8.50
N HIS A 62 12.05 -4.99 9.42
CA HIS A 62 11.73 -3.61 9.77
C HIS A 62 12.82 -2.95 10.63
N GLN A 63 13.97 -2.67 10.01
CA GLN A 63 15.11 -2.04 10.64
C GLN A 63 15.71 -0.96 9.74
N ASN A 64 16.28 0.06 10.39
CA ASN A 64 17.07 1.07 9.70
C ASN A 64 18.24 0.41 8.94
N ASN A 65 18.51 0.87 7.71
CA ASN A 65 19.51 0.30 6.79
C ASN A 65 19.24 -1.14 6.32
N VAL A 66 18.06 -1.70 6.61
CA VAL A 66 17.62 -3.00 6.08
C VAL A 66 16.46 -2.82 5.11
N SER A 67 15.34 -2.27 5.58
CA SER A 67 14.13 -2.07 4.77
C SER A 67 13.71 -0.61 4.64
N TYR A 68 14.23 0.27 5.48
CA TYR A 68 13.91 1.69 5.44
C TYR A 68 15.03 2.55 6.03
N ASN A 69 14.96 3.85 5.77
CA ASN A 69 15.81 4.86 6.38
C ASN A 69 15.05 5.54 7.52
N SER A 70 15.53 5.38 8.76
CA SER A 70 14.86 5.95 9.94
C SER A 70 14.99 7.47 10.04
N GLY A 71 15.91 8.10 9.30
CA GLY A 71 16.09 9.56 9.29
C GLY A 71 15.03 10.30 8.47
N ASN A 72 14.51 9.67 7.40
CA ASN A 72 13.52 10.29 6.50
C ASN A 72 12.21 9.48 6.40
N GLY A 73 12.15 8.29 7.00
CA GLY A 73 10.99 7.40 7.02
C GLY A 73 10.73 6.64 5.71
N MET A 74 11.62 6.70 4.71
CA MET A 74 11.42 6.14 3.37
C MET A 74 11.85 4.68 3.30
N SER A 75 11.12 3.84 2.56
CA SER A 75 11.53 2.46 2.27
C SER A 75 12.77 2.40 1.38
N TYR A 76 13.50 1.30 1.52
CA TYR A 76 14.39 0.73 0.52
C TYR A 76 13.66 -0.45 -0.15
N ASP A 77 14.04 -0.77 -1.38
CA ASP A 77 13.56 -1.99 -2.05
C ASP A 77 13.93 -3.25 -1.24
N GLY A 78 15.13 -3.25 -0.65
CA GLY A 78 15.59 -4.30 0.25
C GLY A 78 17.08 -4.20 0.55
N THR A 79 17.65 -5.32 0.99
CA THR A 79 19.08 -5.44 1.24
C THR A 79 19.59 -6.82 0.88
N LEU A 80 20.82 -6.88 0.38
CA LEU A 80 21.52 -8.14 0.18
C LEU A 80 21.89 -8.76 1.53
N LEU A 81 21.96 -10.08 1.55
CA LEU A 81 22.45 -10.85 2.68
C LEU A 81 23.78 -11.49 2.31
N ASP A 82 24.68 -11.57 3.28
CA ASP A 82 25.90 -12.37 3.16
C ASP A 82 25.52 -13.85 3.04
N GLU A 83 26.11 -14.54 2.06
CA GLU A 83 25.73 -15.93 1.71
C GLU A 83 26.02 -16.93 2.85
N THR A 84 27.02 -16.64 3.69
CA THR A 84 27.43 -17.56 4.76
C THR A 84 26.67 -17.30 6.06
N THR A 85 26.57 -16.04 6.45
CA THR A 85 26.02 -15.61 7.74
C THR A 85 24.54 -15.30 7.68
N GLY A 86 24.00 -14.96 6.49
CA GLY A 86 22.63 -14.48 6.33
C GLY A 86 22.38 -13.09 6.92
N LEU A 87 23.44 -12.35 7.27
CA LEU A 87 23.34 -10.98 7.80
C LEU A 87 23.29 -9.96 6.67
N ALA A 88 22.62 -8.83 6.91
CA ALA A 88 22.52 -7.75 5.92
C ALA A 88 23.89 -7.18 5.55
N THR A 89 24.12 -6.93 4.25
CA THR A 89 25.38 -6.41 3.70
C THR A 89 25.17 -5.08 2.98
N ALA A 90 24.73 -5.13 1.73
CA ALA A 90 24.55 -3.96 0.88
C ALA A 90 23.05 -3.73 0.61
N LYS A 91 22.53 -2.62 1.16
CA LYS A 91 21.16 -2.18 0.90
C LYS A 91 20.99 -1.74 -0.55
N HIS A 92 19.81 -1.96 -1.13
CA HIS A 92 19.38 -1.28 -2.33
C HIS A 92 19.06 0.17 -1.94
N PRO A 93 19.83 1.18 -2.39
CA PRO A 93 19.63 2.55 -1.95
C PRO A 93 18.40 3.21 -2.56
N PHE A 94 17.68 2.49 -3.43
CA PHE A 94 16.49 2.94 -4.14
C PHE A 94 15.22 2.23 -3.65
N SER A 95 14.07 2.82 -3.96
CA SER A 95 12.75 2.23 -3.77
C SER A 95 11.73 2.92 -4.71
N ALA A 96 10.45 2.59 -4.56
CA ALA A 96 9.36 3.11 -5.37
C ALA A 96 8.05 3.15 -4.56
N ALA A 97 7.03 3.82 -5.11
CA ALA A 97 5.71 3.93 -4.50
C ALA A 97 5.06 2.56 -4.16
N SER A 98 5.38 1.50 -4.92
CA SER A 98 4.93 0.13 -4.68
C SER A 98 5.38 -0.43 -3.33
N LYS A 99 6.66 -0.23 -2.96
CA LYS A 99 7.19 -0.65 -1.65
C LYS A 99 6.68 0.23 -0.52
N GLU A 100 6.49 1.52 -0.80
CA GLU A 100 5.85 2.44 0.12
C GLU A 100 4.42 1.98 0.45
N ALA A 101 3.67 1.47 -0.53
CA ALA A 101 2.33 0.93 -0.32
C ALA A 101 2.33 -0.23 0.68
N LEU A 102 3.21 -1.23 0.52
CA LEU A 102 3.35 -2.36 1.45
C LEU A 102 3.66 -1.88 2.87
N GLN A 103 4.61 -0.96 3.00
CA GLN A 103 5.01 -0.42 4.30
C GLN A 103 3.87 0.37 4.97
N ILE A 104 3.14 1.19 4.21
CA ILE A 104 2.03 2.00 4.72
C ILE A 104 0.81 1.14 5.08
N MET A 105 0.53 0.07 4.33
CA MET A 105 -0.54 -0.88 4.68
C MET A 105 -0.26 -1.56 6.02
N LEU A 106 0.98 -1.99 6.27
CA LEU A 106 1.40 -2.49 7.58
C LEU A 106 1.17 -1.44 8.68
N TYR A 107 1.56 -0.19 8.44
CA TYR A 107 1.35 0.90 9.40
C TYR A 107 -0.13 1.18 9.65
N ALA A 108 -1.00 1.11 8.64
CA ALA A 108 -2.44 1.25 8.82
C ALA A 108 -2.98 0.22 9.83
N HIS A 109 -2.57 -1.05 9.70
CA HIS A 109 -2.95 -2.10 10.65
C HIS A 109 -2.36 -1.86 12.06
N ALA A 110 -1.11 -1.42 12.15
CA ALA A 110 -0.48 -1.12 13.44
C ALA A 110 -1.16 0.05 14.15
N ILE A 111 -1.47 1.12 13.43
CA ILE A 111 -2.19 2.30 13.94
C ILE A 111 -3.58 1.91 14.44
N ALA A 112 -4.27 1.00 13.72
CA ALA A 112 -5.55 0.45 14.13
C ALA A 112 -5.48 -0.50 15.35
N GLY A 113 -4.28 -0.79 15.87
CA GLY A 113 -4.09 -1.64 17.05
C GLY A 113 -4.14 -3.14 16.76
N SER A 114 -3.85 -3.56 15.52
CA SER A 114 -3.80 -4.99 15.16
C SER A 114 -2.73 -5.74 15.97
N PRO A 115 -3.09 -6.81 16.71
CA PRO A 115 -2.11 -7.64 17.42
C PRO A 115 -1.08 -8.29 16.49
N GLN A 116 -1.46 -8.63 15.26
CA GLN A 116 -0.57 -9.22 14.26
C GLN A 116 0.44 -8.19 13.73
N ALA A 117 0.00 -6.97 13.45
CA ALA A 117 0.92 -5.89 13.06
C ALA A 117 1.85 -5.51 14.23
N ALA A 118 1.36 -5.59 15.47
CA ALA A 118 2.19 -5.40 16.66
C ALA A 118 3.20 -6.53 16.86
N ARG A 119 2.85 -7.79 16.54
CA ARG A 119 3.79 -8.92 16.51
C ARG A 119 4.93 -8.70 15.52
N PHE A 120 4.65 -8.03 14.40
CA PHE A 120 5.65 -7.63 13.43
C PHE A 120 6.49 -6.44 13.91
N LEU A 121 5.86 -5.30 14.25
CA LEU A 121 6.58 -4.04 14.51
C LEU A 121 7.20 -3.93 15.92
N SER A 122 6.59 -4.56 16.92
CA SER A 122 7.03 -4.42 18.31
C SER A 122 6.70 -5.67 19.14
N PRO A 123 7.24 -6.85 18.78
CA PRO A 123 6.87 -8.11 19.41
C PRO A 123 7.08 -8.14 20.94
N ASN A 124 8.07 -7.38 21.42
CA ASN A 124 8.42 -7.30 22.85
C ASN A 124 7.64 -6.22 23.62
N ASN A 125 7.02 -5.27 22.90
CA ASN A 125 6.17 -4.23 23.48
C ASN A 125 5.02 -3.89 22.52
N PRO A 126 4.01 -4.78 22.37
CA PRO A 126 2.95 -4.60 21.37
C PRO A 126 2.21 -3.25 21.47
N GLY A 127 2.11 -2.69 22.68
CA GLY A 127 1.50 -1.37 22.90
C GLY A 127 2.25 -0.20 22.26
N ALA A 128 3.52 -0.36 21.89
CA ALA A 128 4.31 0.67 21.20
C ALA A 128 4.12 0.67 19.68
N ALA A 129 3.58 -0.39 19.08
CA ALA A 129 3.46 -0.51 17.62
C ALA A 129 2.69 0.65 16.95
N PRO A 130 1.56 1.14 17.48
CA PRO A 130 0.88 2.31 16.90
C PRO A 130 1.78 3.56 16.90
N ALA A 131 2.51 3.81 17.99
CA ALA A 131 3.38 4.98 18.11
C ALA A 131 4.57 4.90 17.13
N ILE A 132 5.15 3.71 16.94
CA ILE A 132 6.23 3.48 15.96
C ILE A 132 5.73 3.84 14.55
N ALA A 133 4.56 3.31 14.16
CA ALA A 133 3.96 3.58 12.86
C ALA A 133 3.64 5.08 12.66
N ILE A 134 3.05 5.75 13.67
CA ILE A 134 2.76 7.19 13.61
C ILE A 134 4.02 8.04 13.47
N ASN A 135 5.08 7.72 14.21
CA ASN A 135 6.34 8.47 14.14
C ASN A 135 6.98 8.35 12.74
N ILE A 136 6.98 7.15 12.16
CA ILE A 136 7.52 6.94 10.81
C ILE A 136 6.65 7.62 9.76
N MET A 137 5.32 7.51 9.86
CA MET A 137 4.38 8.19 8.97
C MET A 137 4.50 9.72 9.04
N THR A 138 4.88 10.27 10.20
CA THR A 138 5.15 11.71 10.35
C THR A 138 6.40 12.13 9.57
N LEU A 139 7.52 11.42 9.75
CA LEU A 139 8.77 11.68 9.02
C LEU A 139 8.59 11.50 7.51
N LYS A 140 7.90 10.42 7.12
CA LYS A 140 7.62 10.11 5.72
C LYS A 140 6.83 11.23 5.03
N LEU A 141 5.78 11.76 5.68
CA LEU A 141 5.02 12.89 5.13
C LEU A 141 5.91 14.12 4.93
N GLN A 142 6.79 14.44 5.87
CA GLN A 142 7.72 15.56 5.74
C GLN A 142 8.64 15.38 4.53
N THR A 143 9.17 14.17 4.34
CA THR A 143 9.99 13.82 3.18
C THR A 143 9.22 13.95 1.86
N TYR A 144 7.97 13.49 1.81
CA TYR A 144 7.10 13.61 0.63
C TYR A 144 6.83 15.07 0.27
N LEU A 145 6.53 15.90 1.28
CA LEU A 145 6.29 17.32 1.07
C LEU A 145 7.56 18.06 0.61
N GLN A 146 8.72 17.70 1.15
CA GLN A 146 10.00 18.25 0.71
C GLN A 146 10.34 17.80 -0.72
N PHE A 147 10.08 16.54 -1.08
CA PHE A 147 10.23 16.05 -2.44
C PHE A 147 9.33 16.83 -3.41
N ASN A 148 8.04 16.98 -3.10
CA ASN A 148 7.10 17.73 -3.94
C ASN A 148 7.48 19.21 -4.09
N LYS A 149 8.06 19.82 -3.04
CA LYS A 149 8.58 21.19 -3.12
C LYS A 149 9.77 21.31 -4.08
N THR A 150 10.67 20.33 -4.08
CA THR A 150 11.87 20.33 -4.92
C THR A 150 11.58 19.88 -6.36
N TYR A 151 10.65 18.96 -6.54
CA TYR A 151 10.29 18.35 -7.82
C TYR A 151 8.77 18.42 -8.09
N PRO A 152 8.20 19.64 -8.18
CA PRO A 152 6.76 19.83 -8.27
C PRO A 152 6.14 19.32 -9.57
N GLY A 153 6.95 19.02 -10.60
CA GLY A 153 6.48 18.46 -11.86
C GLY A 153 5.85 17.08 -11.69
N PHE A 154 6.26 16.31 -10.67
CA PHE A 154 5.65 15.03 -10.34
C PHE A 154 4.23 15.15 -9.78
N GLY A 155 3.75 16.36 -9.43
CA GLY A 155 2.37 16.57 -9.02
C GLY A 155 1.96 15.78 -7.78
N GLY A 156 2.87 15.54 -6.85
CA GLY A 156 2.64 14.78 -5.62
C GLY A 156 2.87 13.26 -5.74
N PHE A 157 3.03 12.73 -6.94
CA PHE A 157 3.39 11.33 -7.19
C PHE A 157 4.88 11.09 -6.98
N LEU A 158 5.27 9.83 -6.81
CA LEU A 158 6.68 9.44 -6.64
C LEU A 158 7.19 8.67 -7.87
N PRO A 159 8.37 9.03 -8.39
CA PRO A 159 9.12 8.14 -9.28
C PRO A 159 9.75 6.99 -8.48
N TRP A 160 10.55 6.15 -9.13
CA TRP A 160 11.57 5.43 -8.38
C TRP A 160 12.60 6.43 -7.86
N TYR A 161 12.98 6.29 -6.59
CA TYR A 161 13.77 7.27 -5.87
C TYR A 161 14.93 6.63 -5.13
N THR A 162 15.99 7.39 -4.92
CA THR A 162 17.06 7.06 -3.96
C THR A 162 16.67 7.58 -2.57
N GLY A 163 16.70 6.70 -1.57
CA GLY A 163 16.26 6.97 -0.19
C GLY A 163 17.37 7.05 0.86
N ASP A 164 18.64 6.96 0.46
CA ASP A 164 19.80 6.87 1.37
C ASP A 164 20.09 8.18 2.13
N SER A 165 19.69 9.30 1.53
CA SER A 165 19.94 10.65 2.02
C SER A 165 18.67 11.24 2.64
N GLN A 166 18.80 12.31 3.43
CA GLN A 166 17.64 12.92 4.09
C GLN A 166 16.54 13.33 3.09
N ASN A 167 16.94 13.93 1.96
CA ASN A 167 16.05 14.27 0.87
C ASN A 167 16.13 13.18 -0.18
N ILE A 168 14.97 12.67 -0.60
CA ILE A 168 14.92 11.72 -1.72
C ILE A 168 15.06 12.47 -3.05
N VAL A 169 15.63 11.78 -4.03
CA VAL A 169 15.77 12.24 -5.42
C VAL A 169 15.34 11.11 -6.35
N PRO A 170 14.85 11.40 -7.57
CA PRO A 170 14.62 10.34 -8.55
C PRO A 170 15.91 9.57 -8.81
N THR A 171 15.84 8.26 -9.03
CA THR A 171 17.00 7.54 -9.56
C THR A 171 17.34 8.07 -10.96
N TRP A 172 18.58 7.88 -11.41
CA TRP A 172 19.08 8.49 -12.63
C TRP A 172 18.23 8.15 -13.87
N ASP A 173 17.68 6.94 -13.90
CA ASP A 173 16.83 6.40 -14.95
C ASP A 173 15.36 6.83 -14.82
N TRP A 174 14.96 7.43 -13.70
CA TRP A 174 13.60 7.93 -13.45
C TRP A 174 13.51 9.46 -13.31
N VAL A 175 14.58 10.17 -13.66
CA VAL A 175 14.53 11.63 -13.84
C VAL A 175 13.49 11.95 -14.92
N ASN A 176 12.54 12.84 -14.57
CA ASN A 176 11.40 13.20 -15.42
C ASN A 176 10.51 12.01 -15.84
N ARG A 177 10.48 10.91 -15.08
CA ARG A 177 9.60 9.76 -15.37
C ARG A 177 8.83 9.36 -14.12
N VAL A 178 7.53 9.09 -14.24
CA VAL A 178 6.71 8.68 -13.10
C VAL A 178 5.83 7.48 -13.49
N PRO A 179 5.77 6.42 -12.66
CA PRO A 179 4.93 5.27 -12.93
C PRO A 179 3.56 5.42 -12.29
N ALA A 180 2.49 5.22 -13.06
CA ALA A 180 1.14 5.31 -12.52
C ALA A 180 0.72 4.04 -11.77
N LEU A 181 1.27 2.86 -12.11
CA LEU A 181 0.99 1.58 -11.44
C LEU A 181 1.38 1.66 -9.95
N ASP A 182 2.66 1.90 -9.65
CA ASP A 182 3.18 1.97 -8.28
C ASP A 182 2.47 3.05 -7.43
N ASN A 183 2.12 4.17 -8.06
CA ASN A 183 1.40 5.25 -7.38
C ASN A 183 -0.07 4.89 -7.11
N GLY A 184 -0.68 4.04 -7.93
CA GLY A 184 -2.02 3.50 -7.69
C GLY A 184 -2.06 2.74 -6.36
N GLU A 185 -1.10 1.84 -6.15
CA GLU A 185 -0.95 1.09 -4.89
C GLU A 185 -0.76 2.02 -3.69
N LEU A 186 0.18 2.95 -3.79
CA LEU A 186 0.51 3.89 -2.72
C LEU A 186 -0.68 4.72 -2.26
N ILE A 187 -1.47 5.23 -3.21
CA ILE A 187 -2.58 6.14 -2.93
C ILE A 187 -3.68 5.43 -2.14
N TRP A 188 -4.02 4.19 -2.47
CA TRP A 188 -4.99 3.40 -1.71
C TRP A 188 -4.44 2.93 -0.35
N ALA A 189 -3.14 2.66 -0.25
CA ALA A 189 -2.48 2.41 1.03
C ALA A 189 -2.57 3.64 1.96
N VAL A 190 -2.29 4.84 1.45
CA VAL A 190 -2.41 6.10 2.19
C VAL A 190 -3.86 6.39 2.58
N TYR A 191 -4.82 6.17 1.66
CA TYR A 191 -6.25 6.28 1.97
C TYR A 191 -6.63 5.41 3.19
N SER A 192 -6.13 4.17 3.22
CA SER A 192 -6.38 3.23 4.32
C SER A 192 -5.71 3.68 5.63
N ALA A 193 -4.49 4.20 5.57
CA ALA A 193 -3.78 4.73 6.75
C ALA A 193 -4.49 5.97 7.33
N ILE A 194 -5.02 6.86 6.48
CA ILE A 194 -5.83 8.01 6.92
C ILE A 194 -7.07 7.53 7.68
N GLN A 195 -7.76 6.51 7.17
CA GLN A 195 -8.92 5.93 7.85
C GLN A 195 -8.55 5.35 9.23
N ALA A 196 -7.42 4.64 9.32
CA ALA A 196 -6.92 4.10 10.60
C ALA A 196 -6.51 5.20 11.60
N MET A 197 -5.88 6.27 11.14
CA MET A 197 -5.52 7.41 11.99
C MET A 197 -6.76 8.17 12.48
N SER A 198 -7.77 8.33 11.62
CA SER A 198 -8.95 9.15 11.91
C SER A 198 -9.81 8.62 13.05
N SER A 199 -9.73 7.32 13.37
CA SER A 199 -10.41 6.74 14.54
C SER A 199 -9.80 7.13 15.88
N ASN A 200 -8.61 7.75 15.90
CA ASN A 200 -7.94 8.19 17.12
C ASN A 200 -7.70 9.71 17.10
N LYS A 201 -8.29 10.42 18.08
CA LYS A 201 -8.20 11.89 18.19
C LYS A 201 -6.75 12.40 18.26
N ASN A 202 -5.83 11.61 18.82
CA ASN A 202 -4.43 12.00 18.95
C ASN A 202 -3.67 12.00 17.61
N TYR A 203 -4.21 11.36 16.57
CA TYR A 203 -3.57 11.24 15.26
C TYR A 203 -4.23 12.09 14.18
N GLN A 204 -5.25 12.89 14.53
CA GLN A 204 -6.03 13.68 13.58
C GLN A 204 -5.17 14.68 12.79
N THR A 205 -4.22 15.36 13.42
CA THR A 205 -3.33 16.31 12.73
C THR A 205 -2.51 15.62 11.65
N LEU A 206 -1.96 14.43 11.95
CA LEU A 206 -1.20 13.65 10.97
C LEU A 206 -2.11 13.12 9.85
N ALA A 207 -3.31 12.64 10.20
CA ALA A 207 -4.31 12.21 9.22
C ALA A 207 -4.67 13.34 8.24
N GLN A 208 -4.87 14.56 8.74
CA GLN A 208 -5.14 15.75 7.91
C GLN A 208 -3.97 16.10 6.99
N GLY A 209 -2.73 15.98 7.48
CA GLY A 209 -1.53 16.18 6.65
C GLY A 209 -1.44 15.19 5.49
N TRP A 210 -1.67 13.91 5.76
CA TRP A 210 -1.73 12.87 4.72
C TRP A 210 -2.94 13.05 3.79
N GLN A 211 -4.09 13.47 4.31
CA GLN A 211 -5.26 13.80 3.50
C GLN A 211 -4.96 14.95 2.54
N ALA A 212 -4.25 15.99 2.99
CA ALA A 212 -3.86 17.11 2.12
C ALA A 212 -2.91 16.67 0.99
N TRP A 213 -1.93 15.80 1.29
CA TRP A 213 -1.09 15.19 0.26
C TRP A 213 -1.93 14.36 -0.73
N LEU A 214 -2.83 13.52 -0.21
CA LEU A 214 -3.69 12.66 -1.02
C LEU A 214 -4.66 13.47 -1.89
N ASP A 215 -5.22 14.55 -1.37
CA ASP A 215 -6.11 15.44 -2.11
C ASP A 215 -5.37 16.18 -3.22
N TYR A 216 -4.10 16.53 -3.01
CA TYR A 216 -3.28 17.13 -4.04
C TYR A 216 -3.10 16.19 -5.25
N THR A 217 -2.95 14.88 -5.04
CA THR A 217 -2.83 13.93 -6.16
C THR A 217 -4.13 13.83 -6.97
N LYS A 218 -5.31 14.08 -6.37
CA LYS A 218 -6.58 14.14 -7.11
C LYS A 218 -6.59 15.27 -8.13
N LEU A 219 -6.03 16.43 -7.76
CA LEU A 219 -5.99 17.62 -8.60
C LEU A 219 -5.03 17.48 -9.78
N THR A 220 -3.99 16.65 -9.64
CA THR A 220 -2.93 16.51 -10.63
C THR A 220 -3.04 15.24 -11.46
N ALA A 221 -3.74 14.20 -10.98
CA ALA A 221 -3.79 12.86 -11.59
C ALA A 221 -4.09 12.87 -13.09
N ALA A 222 -5.20 13.48 -13.51
CA ALA A 222 -5.62 13.48 -14.91
C ALA A 222 -4.64 14.23 -15.83
N LYS A 223 -3.99 15.28 -15.32
CA LYS A 223 -3.02 16.06 -16.08
C LYS A 223 -1.67 15.36 -16.18
N VAL A 224 -1.16 14.84 -15.06
CA VAL A 224 0.12 14.11 -15.03
C VAL A 224 0.02 12.84 -15.87
N SER A 225 -1.09 12.11 -15.80
CA SER A 225 -1.32 10.88 -16.58
C SER A 225 -1.66 11.10 -18.07
N SER A 226 -1.67 12.35 -18.55
CA SER A 226 -2.01 12.73 -19.93
C SER A 226 -3.37 12.19 -20.42
N MET A 227 -4.31 11.96 -19.50
CA MET A 227 -5.65 11.42 -19.79
C MET A 227 -6.49 12.30 -20.72
N GLN A 228 -6.17 13.59 -20.82
CA GLN A 228 -6.96 14.56 -21.58
C GLN A 228 -6.86 14.38 -23.11
N GLU A 229 -5.87 13.66 -23.63
CA GLU A 229 -5.59 13.68 -25.08
C GLU A 229 -6.04 12.44 -25.86
N MET A 230 -6.13 11.23 -25.27
CA MET A 230 -6.31 10.02 -26.10
C MET A 230 -7.17 8.89 -25.53
N GLY A 231 -7.74 9.01 -24.32
CA GLY A 231 -8.46 7.88 -23.71
C GLY A 231 -7.60 6.62 -23.49
N GLN A 232 -6.28 6.77 -23.64
CA GLN A 232 -5.28 5.74 -23.41
C GLN A 232 -4.49 6.14 -22.17
N PHE A 233 -4.62 5.30 -21.14
CA PHE A 233 -3.87 5.41 -19.91
C PHE A 233 -2.53 4.70 -20.08
N VAL A 234 -1.41 5.31 -19.69
CA VAL A 234 -0.08 4.73 -19.91
C VAL A 234 0.60 4.41 -18.58
N PRO A 235 1.36 3.32 -18.47
CA PRO A 235 2.04 2.94 -17.24
C PRO A 235 3.08 3.95 -16.78
N LEU A 236 3.68 4.66 -17.72
CA LEU A 236 4.82 5.55 -17.51
C LEU A 236 4.59 6.88 -18.22
N GLN A 237 4.84 7.95 -17.49
CA GLN A 237 4.72 9.32 -17.97
C GLN A 237 6.08 9.99 -18.00
N ILE A 238 6.42 10.62 -19.14
CA ILE A 238 7.55 11.50 -19.31
C ILE A 238 7.11 12.94 -19.06
N LEU A 239 7.82 13.61 -18.18
CA LEU A 239 7.66 15.02 -17.87
C LEU A 239 8.64 15.85 -18.71
N GLN A 240 8.25 17.06 -19.09
CA GLN A 240 9.18 17.98 -19.74
C GLN A 240 10.34 18.36 -18.79
N ASN A 241 10.00 18.68 -17.55
CA ASN A 241 10.98 18.98 -16.50
C ASN A 241 10.34 18.84 -15.11
N GLN A 242 10.85 17.94 -14.28
CA GLN A 242 10.38 17.70 -12.92
C GLN A 242 10.49 18.91 -11.98
N SER A 243 11.34 19.90 -12.30
CA SER A 243 11.46 21.14 -11.52
C SER A 243 10.41 22.19 -11.88
N PHE A 244 9.69 22.04 -13.00
CA PHE A 244 8.58 22.93 -13.34
C PHE A 244 7.30 22.49 -12.63
N PRO A 245 6.55 23.39 -11.98
CA PRO A 245 5.23 23.07 -11.44
C PRO A 245 4.30 22.45 -12.49
N VAL A 246 3.33 21.64 -12.04
CA VAL A 246 2.37 20.97 -12.94
C VAL A 246 1.67 21.93 -13.91
N ASN A 247 1.38 23.15 -13.46
CA ASN A 247 0.69 24.18 -14.25
C ASN A 247 1.62 25.23 -14.88
N ASP A 248 2.94 25.02 -14.84
CA ASP A 248 3.87 25.87 -15.59
C ASP A 248 3.57 25.75 -17.10
N PRO A 249 3.49 26.86 -17.86
CA PRO A 249 3.20 26.82 -19.29
C PRO A 249 4.25 26.09 -20.12
N ARG A 250 5.46 25.86 -19.58
CA ARG A 250 6.52 25.07 -20.23
C ARG A 250 6.45 23.59 -19.86
N GLN A 251 5.61 23.20 -18.90
CA GLN A 251 5.44 21.81 -18.51
C GLN A 251 4.60 21.08 -19.55
N SER A 252 5.00 19.85 -19.87
CA SER A 252 4.18 18.93 -20.66
C SER A 252 4.34 17.51 -20.13
N TYR A 253 3.32 16.69 -20.36
CA TYR A 253 3.26 15.30 -19.93
C TYR A 253 2.97 14.44 -21.15
N LYS A 254 3.76 13.39 -21.35
CA LYS A 254 3.60 12.47 -22.46
C LYS A 254 3.70 11.05 -21.97
N CYS A 255 2.93 10.18 -22.62
CA CYS A 255 3.06 8.75 -22.46
C CYS A 255 4.43 8.27 -22.94
N GLU A 256 5.10 7.43 -22.16
CA GLU A 256 6.31 6.75 -22.61
C GLU A 256 5.95 5.55 -23.49
N GLY A 257 6.30 5.62 -24.78
CA GLY A 257 5.99 4.57 -25.73
C GLY A 257 4.50 4.40 -26.01
N SER A 258 4.10 3.18 -26.39
CA SER A 258 2.71 2.82 -26.73
C SER A 258 2.06 1.90 -25.71
N GLY A 259 2.71 1.65 -24.56
CA GLY A 259 2.15 0.80 -23.51
C GLY A 259 0.92 1.43 -22.89
N THR A 260 -0.02 0.62 -22.39
CA THR A 260 -1.22 1.12 -21.72
C THR A 260 -1.48 0.36 -20.43
N LEU A 261 -1.96 1.04 -19.39
CA LEU A 261 -2.48 0.40 -18.18
C LEU A 261 -3.94 0.01 -18.41
N ASN A 262 -4.13 -1.01 -19.23
CA ASN A 262 -5.45 -1.46 -19.68
C ASN A 262 -5.77 -2.89 -19.24
N ASP A 263 -4.95 -3.50 -18.39
CA ASP A 263 -5.16 -4.86 -17.88
C ASP A 263 -5.82 -4.88 -16.49
N PRO A 264 -6.33 -6.03 -16.02
CA PRO A 264 -7.00 -6.15 -14.72
C PRO A 264 -6.03 -6.43 -13.55
N TYR A 265 -4.75 -6.05 -13.66
CA TYR A 265 -3.75 -6.29 -12.61
C TYR A 265 -3.55 -5.03 -11.75
N GLU A 266 -2.36 -4.81 -11.19
CA GLU A 266 -2.09 -3.80 -10.16
C GLU A 266 -2.41 -2.37 -10.64
N GLY A 267 -2.18 -2.08 -11.93
CA GLY A 267 -2.43 -0.77 -12.53
C GLY A 267 -3.91 -0.36 -12.55
N GLU A 268 -4.84 -1.30 -12.34
CA GLU A 268 -6.26 -1.00 -12.20
C GLU A 268 -6.56 -0.11 -10.98
N LEU A 269 -5.72 -0.15 -9.95
CA LEU A 269 -5.83 0.73 -8.78
C LEU A 269 -5.77 2.22 -9.15
N PHE A 270 -4.90 2.59 -10.09
CA PHE A 270 -4.83 3.97 -10.59
C PHE A 270 -6.01 4.31 -11.52
N THR A 271 -6.53 3.32 -12.24
CA THR A 271 -7.77 3.48 -13.04
C THR A 271 -8.91 3.96 -12.15
N TRP A 272 -9.09 3.31 -10.98
CA TRP A 272 -10.09 3.73 -10.00
C TRP A 272 -9.83 5.13 -9.44
N TRP A 273 -8.57 5.48 -9.19
CA TRP A 273 -8.21 6.81 -8.72
C TRP A 273 -8.67 7.91 -9.68
N LEU A 274 -8.41 7.73 -10.98
CA LEU A 274 -8.87 8.63 -12.02
C LEU A 274 -10.40 8.64 -12.15
N TYR A 275 -11.03 7.46 -12.12
CA TYR A 275 -12.48 7.32 -12.23
C TYR A 275 -13.23 8.09 -11.13
N PHE A 276 -12.77 7.99 -9.89
CA PHE A 276 -13.42 8.63 -8.75
C PHE A 276 -13.01 10.09 -8.56
N PHE A 277 -11.73 10.41 -8.74
CA PHE A 277 -11.18 11.69 -8.27
C PHE A 277 -10.49 12.53 -9.35
N GLY A 278 -10.26 11.98 -10.54
CA GLY A 278 -9.56 12.69 -11.63
C GLY A 278 -10.37 13.77 -12.34
N GLY A 279 -11.61 14.05 -11.91
CA GLY A 279 -12.48 15.06 -12.54
C GLY A 279 -12.91 14.70 -13.97
N LEU A 280 -12.88 13.41 -14.33
CA LEU A 280 -13.18 12.93 -15.67
C LEU A 280 -14.66 13.08 -16.04
N SER A 281 -14.92 13.32 -17.33
CA SER A 281 -16.29 13.30 -17.88
C SER A 281 -16.88 11.89 -17.85
N GLN A 282 -18.20 11.75 -17.92
CA GLN A 282 -18.83 10.42 -17.97
C GLN A 282 -18.37 9.62 -19.21
N LYS A 283 -18.11 10.31 -20.33
CA LYS A 283 -17.57 9.70 -21.55
C LYS A 283 -16.19 9.09 -21.28
N ASP A 284 -15.29 9.84 -20.66
CA ASP A 284 -13.94 9.36 -20.37
C ASP A 284 -13.94 8.25 -19.32
N LYS A 285 -14.82 8.33 -18.31
CA LYS A 285 -15.04 7.26 -17.34
C LYS A 285 -15.48 5.96 -17.98
N ASN A 286 -16.38 6.01 -18.98
CA ASN A 286 -16.79 4.83 -19.73
C ASN A 286 -15.65 4.30 -20.60
N LEU A 287 -14.88 5.21 -21.21
CA LEU A 287 -13.74 4.86 -22.05
C LEU A 287 -12.65 4.11 -21.27
N LEU A 288 -12.40 4.46 -20.00
CA LEU A 288 -11.50 3.70 -19.11
C LEU A 288 -11.84 2.20 -19.11
N TRP A 289 -13.12 1.87 -18.97
CA TRP A 289 -13.57 0.48 -18.93
C TRP A 289 -13.65 -0.16 -20.30
N GLU A 290 -13.95 0.61 -21.33
CA GLU A 290 -14.00 0.14 -22.72
C GLU A 290 -12.63 -0.35 -23.19
N VAL A 291 -11.56 0.43 -22.96
CA VAL A 291 -10.19 0.06 -23.37
C VAL A 291 -9.62 -1.09 -22.54
N LYS A 292 -10.11 -1.29 -21.31
CA LYS A 292 -9.68 -2.37 -20.40
C LYS A 292 -10.34 -3.71 -20.70
N ARG A 293 -11.60 -3.70 -21.16
CA ARG A 293 -12.42 -4.90 -21.34
C ARG A 293 -11.74 -6.01 -22.16
N PRO A 294 -10.97 -5.75 -23.24
CA PRO A 294 -10.31 -6.81 -23.99
C PRO A 294 -9.23 -7.58 -23.21
N GLN A 295 -8.67 -7.00 -22.15
CA GLN A 295 -7.64 -7.66 -21.32
C GLN A 295 -8.25 -8.53 -20.20
N LEU A 296 -9.53 -8.33 -19.86
CA LEU A 296 -10.23 -9.17 -18.89
C LEU A 296 -10.75 -10.42 -19.60
N VAL A 297 -9.93 -11.48 -19.60
CA VAL A 297 -10.19 -12.72 -20.33
C VAL A 297 -10.39 -13.88 -19.35
N SER A 298 -11.48 -14.63 -19.51
CA SER A 298 -11.69 -15.90 -18.83
C SER A 298 -11.00 -17.02 -19.59
N VAL A 299 -10.23 -17.86 -18.89
CA VAL A 299 -9.56 -19.04 -19.43
C VAL A 299 -9.74 -20.23 -18.47
N GLU A 300 -9.58 -21.45 -18.98
CA GLU A 300 -9.65 -22.67 -18.18
C GLU A 300 -8.24 -23.24 -17.98
N ASP A 301 -7.82 -23.41 -16.72
CA ASP A 301 -6.68 -24.26 -16.40
C ASP A 301 -7.10 -25.72 -16.36
N ASN A 302 -6.42 -26.57 -17.13
CA ASN A 302 -6.72 -27.98 -17.26
C ASN A 302 -5.43 -28.76 -17.56
N MET A 303 -4.71 -29.14 -16.51
CA MET A 303 -3.41 -29.80 -16.61
C MET A 303 -3.24 -30.86 -15.53
N GLY A 304 -2.63 -31.99 -15.89
CA GLY A 304 -2.22 -33.02 -14.91
C GLY A 304 -3.37 -33.72 -14.16
N GLY A 305 -4.58 -33.75 -14.74
CA GLY A 305 -5.77 -34.31 -14.08
C GLY A 305 -6.43 -33.37 -13.07
N VAL A 306 -5.99 -32.10 -13.01
CA VAL A 306 -6.62 -31.02 -12.25
C VAL A 306 -7.26 -30.06 -13.26
N GLY A 307 -8.57 -29.86 -13.15
CA GLY A 307 -9.32 -29.00 -14.05
C GLY A 307 -10.64 -29.61 -14.56
N PRO A 308 -11.43 -28.86 -15.34
CA PRO A 308 -11.19 -27.46 -15.71
C PRO A 308 -11.45 -26.51 -14.53
N ILE A 309 -10.57 -25.52 -14.32
CA ILE A 309 -10.73 -24.44 -13.34
C ILE A 309 -10.74 -23.11 -14.10
N THR A 310 -11.89 -22.43 -14.08
CA THR A 310 -12.02 -21.10 -14.68
C THR A 310 -11.24 -20.08 -13.88
N VAL A 311 -10.34 -19.35 -14.53
CA VAL A 311 -9.54 -18.27 -13.94
C VAL A 311 -9.54 -17.03 -14.83
N GLN A 312 -9.19 -15.88 -14.24
CA GLN A 312 -8.80 -14.70 -15.00
C GLN A 312 -7.43 -14.97 -15.64
N LYS A 313 -7.29 -14.77 -16.95
CA LYS A 313 -5.99 -14.87 -17.62
C LYS A 313 -5.02 -13.85 -17.01
N GLY A 314 -3.86 -14.34 -16.57
CA GLY A 314 -2.77 -13.50 -16.10
C GLY A 314 -1.87 -13.00 -17.23
N TYR A 315 -1.02 -12.03 -16.94
CA TYR A 315 0.04 -11.62 -17.87
C TYR A 315 1.10 -12.72 -17.94
N TRP A 316 1.59 -13.12 -16.76
CA TRP A 316 2.32 -14.36 -16.55
C TRP A 316 1.61 -15.29 -15.55
N PHE A 317 0.48 -14.86 -14.97
CA PHE A 317 -0.18 -15.54 -13.87
C PHE A 317 0.70 -15.58 -12.61
N SER A 318 1.55 -14.55 -12.44
CA SER A 318 2.37 -14.35 -11.25
C SER A 318 1.52 -13.84 -10.10
N ALA A 319 1.79 -14.29 -8.87
CA ALA A 319 1.00 -13.92 -7.70
C ALA A 319 0.97 -12.41 -7.39
N HIS A 320 1.94 -11.62 -7.90
CA HIS A 320 1.93 -10.16 -7.75
C HIS A 320 0.80 -9.47 -8.54
N GLU A 321 0.21 -10.15 -9.52
CA GLU A 321 -0.86 -9.59 -10.37
C GLU A 321 -2.21 -9.48 -9.62
N GLN A 322 -2.23 -9.78 -8.30
CA GLN A 322 -3.40 -9.87 -7.42
C GLN A 322 -3.15 -9.16 -6.09
#